data_AF-D3FCP2-F1
#
_entry.id   AF-D3FCP2-F1
#
_cell.length_a   1.000
_cell.length_b   1.000
_cell.length_c   1.000
_cell.angle_alpha   90.00
_cell.angle_beta   90.00
_cell.angle_gamma   90.00
#
_symmetry.space_group_name_H-M   'P 1'
#
loop_
_entity.id
_entity.type
_entity.pdbx_description
1 polymer ?
#
loop_
_entity_poly.entity_id
_entity_poly.type
_entity_poly.pdbx_seq_one_letter_code
_entity_poly.pdbx_strand_id
1 'polypeptide(L)'
;MERWRVQLPAGVRPPIEVFVNGVVQQQGVDYEVVDDVLLFKRALAQEGRLGFWRWFWGAWGIGTYRKHDNVDVRYVRDGRTLVAHALRPEPPPGAKAAAADPE
;
A
#
# COMPACT_ATOMS: atom_id res chain seq x y z
N MET A 1 -17.40 -0.38 7.74
CA MET A 1 -16.10 -1.05 7.52
C MET A 1 -15.09 0.04 7.22
N GLU A 2 -14.15 0.25 8.14
CA GLU A 2 -13.09 1.26 8.04
C GLU A 2 -12.04 0.75 7.04
N ARG A 3 -12.10 1.20 5.79
CA ARG A 3 -11.18 0.79 4.72
C ARG A 3 -10.19 1.90 4.40
N TRP A 4 -8.93 1.51 4.25
CA TRP A 4 -7.88 2.39 3.75
C TRP A 4 -8.01 2.51 2.24
N ARG A 5 -7.75 3.71 1.71
CA ARG A 5 -7.89 3.98 0.29
C ARG A 5 -6.59 4.51 -0.30
N VAL A 6 -6.27 4.09 -1.51
CA VAL A 6 -5.15 4.64 -2.29
C VAL A 6 -5.71 5.05 -3.64
N GLN A 7 -5.55 6.32 -4.01
CA GLN A 7 -5.98 6.79 -5.32
C GLN A 7 -4.97 6.37 -6.39
N LEU A 8 -5.48 5.79 -7.46
CA LEU A 8 -4.70 5.43 -8.64
C LEU A 8 -4.52 6.68 -9.53
N PRO A 9 -3.31 6.89 -10.07
CA PRO A 9 -3.10 7.91 -11.09
C PRO A 9 -3.95 7.68 -12.34
N ALA A 10 -4.34 8.77 -12.99
CA ALA A 10 -5.09 8.69 -14.23
C ALA A 10 -4.37 7.86 -15.30
N GLY A 11 -5.08 6.90 -15.88
CA GLY A 11 -4.55 6.01 -16.91
C GLY A 11 -3.95 4.71 -16.39
N VAL A 12 -3.94 4.47 -15.08
CA VAL A 12 -3.74 3.13 -14.52
C VAL A 12 -5.00 2.30 -14.82
N ARG A 13 -4.84 1.20 -15.56
CA ARG A 13 -5.95 0.29 -15.88
C ARG A 13 -5.58 -1.14 -15.53
N PRO A 14 -6.56 -1.95 -15.09
CA PRO A 14 -6.37 -3.39 -14.97
C PRO A 14 -5.91 -4.02 -16.31
N PRO A 15 -5.05 -5.04 -16.27
CA PRO A 15 -4.50 -5.69 -15.07
C PRO A 15 -3.42 -4.84 -14.39
N ILE A 16 -3.47 -4.78 -13.06
CA ILE A 16 -2.48 -4.11 -12.22
C ILE A 16 -1.95 -5.07 -11.16
N GLU A 17 -0.73 -4.81 -10.71
CA GLU A 17 -0.17 -5.47 -9.53
C GLU A 17 0.15 -4.42 -8.48
N VAL A 18 -0.25 -4.71 -7.25
CA VAL A 18 -0.11 -3.78 -6.13
C VAL A 18 0.93 -4.35 -5.18
N PHE A 19 1.84 -3.50 -4.75
CA PHE A 19 2.87 -3.83 -3.78
C PHE A 19 2.74 -2.90 -2.59
N VAL A 20 2.71 -3.44 -1.37
CA VAL A 20 2.80 -2.66 -0.14
C VAL A 20 4.19 -2.93 0.44
N ASN A 21 5.04 -1.91 0.51
CA ASN A 21 6.44 -2.04 0.97
C ASN A 21 7.21 -3.15 0.24
N GLY A 22 6.97 -3.31 -1.07
CA GLY A 22 7.59 -4.35 -1.90
C GLY A 22 6.98 -5.75 -1.76
N VAL A 23 5.92 -5.93 -0.96
CA VAL A 23 5.19 -7.21 -0.85
C VAL A 23 4.01 -7.20 -1.82
N VAL A 24 3.92 -8.21 -2.68
CA VAL A 24 2.79 -8.38 -3.61
C VAL A 24 1.49 -8.55 -2.82
N GLN A 25 0.48 -7.77 -3.19
CA GLN A 25 -0.87 -7.86 -2.67
C GLN A 25 -1.80 -8.51 -3.67
N GLN A 26 -2.76 -9.28 -3.18
CA GLN A 26 -3.72 -10.00 -4.01
C GLN A 26 -5.08 -9.27 -4.09
N GLN A 27 -5.54 -8.99 -5.32
CA GLN A 27 -6.86 -8.41 -5.56
C GLN A 27 -7.97 -9.37 -5.11
N GLY A 28 -9.03 -8.83 -4.50
CA GLY A 28 -10.14 -9.59 -3.93
C GLY A 28 -9.88 -10.13 -2.52
N VAL A 29 -8.60 -10.29 -2.14
CA VAL A 29 -8.18 -10.77 -0.80
C VAL A 29 -7.69 -9.61 0.06
N ASP A 30 -6.65 -8.91 -0.37
CA ASP A 30 -6.03 -7.84 0.39
C ASP A 30 -6.64 -6.47 0.08
N TYR A 31 -7.00 -6.27 -1.20
CA TYR A 31 -7.59 -5.03 -1.69
C TYR A 31 -8.62 -5.28 -2.79
N GLU A 32 -9.49 -4.31 -3.01
CA GLU A 32 -10.42 -4.25 -4.15
C GLU A 32 -10.12 -3.00 -4.97
N VAL A 33 -10.35 -3.07 -6.29
CA VAL A 33 -10.25 -1.90 -7.18
C VAL A 33 -11.68 -1.46 -7.45
N VAL A 34 -12.01 -0.25 -7.03
CA VAL A 34 -13.31 0.37 -7.28
C VAL A 34 -13.05 1.70 -7.98
N ASP A 35 -13.51 1.79 -9.24
CA ASP A 35 -13.17 2.89 -10.15
C ASP A 35 -11.64 3.08 -10.25
N ASP A 36 -11.12 4.19 -9.74
CA ASP A 36 -9.69 4.52 -9.70
C ASP A 36 -9.12 4.47 -8.27
N VAL A 37 -9.74 3.69 -7.37
CA VAL A 37 -9.34 3.62 -5.96
C VAL A 37 -9.08 2.18 -5.53
N LEU A 38 -7.93 1.96 -4.90
CA LEU A 38 -7.64 0.72 -4.18
C LEU A 38 -8.24 0.81 -2.78
N LEU A 39 -9.13 -0.10 -2.44
CA LEU A 39 -9.73 -0.24 -1.12
C LEU A 39 -9.10 -1.42 -0.40
N PHE A 40 -8.29 -1.15 0.62
CA PHE A 40 -7.66 -2.19 1.42
C PHE A 40 -8.60 -2.65 2.53
N LYS A 41 -8.73 -3.97 2.66
CA LYS A 41 -9.56 -4.59 3.70
C LYS A 41 -8.89 -4.59 5.07
N ARG A 42 -7.56 -4.45 5.10
CA ARG A 42 -6.74 -4.45 6.32
C ARG A 42 -6.23 -3.03 6.58
N ALA A 43 -6.03 -2.71 7.86
CA ALA A 43 -5.44 -1.44 8.22
C ALA A 43 -4.02 -1.35 7.66
N LEU A 44 -3.74 -0.25 6.96
CA LEU A 44 -2.40 0.09 6.50
C LEU A 44 -1.62 0.89 7.56
N ALA A 45 -2.17 1.13 8.76
CA ALA A 45 -1.45 1.80 9.85
C ALA A 45 -0.67 0.82 10.73
N GLN A 46 0.66 0.96 10.65
CA GLN A 46 1.73 0.95 11.67
C GLN A 46 1.72 0.07 12.93
N GLU A 47 0.62 -0.49 13.42
CA GLU A 47 0.69 -1.28 14.64
C GLU A 47 -0.33 -2.40 14.68
N GLY A 48 0.18 -3.61 14.50
CA GLY A 48 -0.33 -4.75 15.21
C GLY A 48 -0.66 -5.92 14.32
N ARG A 49 0.02 -7.05 14.40
CA ARG A 49 0.94 -7.57 15.40
C ARG A 49 1.69 -8.69 14.63
N LEU A 50 2.99 -8.90 14.82
CA LEU A 50 3.81 -9.97 14.21
C LEU A 50 4.24 -9.93 12.71
N GLY A 51 3.49 -9.43 11.73
CA GLY A 51 3.85 -9.59 10.29
C GLY A 51 5.05 -8.74 9.81
N PHE A 52 5.02 -7.48 10.23
CA PHE A 52 6.09 -6.48 10.19
C PHE A 52 7.43 -7.00 10.74
N TRP A 53 7.40 -7.82 11.81
CA TRP A 53 8.59 -8.42 12.42
C TRP A 53 9.21 -9.59 11.62
N ARG A 54 8.47 -10.20 10.67
CA ARG A 54 8.94 -11.29 9.78
C ARG A 54 9.53 -10.81 8.46
N TRP A 55 9.12 -9.62 7.99
CA TRP A 55 9.77 -8.95 6.85
C TRP A 55 11.14 -8.35 7.25
N PHE A 56 11.27 -7.93 8.52
CA PHE A 56 12.45 -7.32 9.14
C PHE A 56 13.72 -8.21 9.25
N TRP A 57 13.62 -9.54 9.14
CA TRP A 57 14.78 -10.45 9.09
C TRP A 57 15.09 -11.00 7.69
N GLY A 58 14.13 -10.94 6.77
CA GLY A 58 14.19 -11.70 5.51
C GLY A 58 14.93 -10.99 4.37
N ALA A 59 15.02 -9.66 4.39
CA ALA A 59 15.58 -8.92 3.27
C ALA A 59 17.13 -8.94 3.23
N TRP A 60 17.88 -9.04 4.36
CA TRP A 60 19.36 -8.95 4.33
C TRP A 60 20.21 -9.26 5.59
N GLY A 61 19.66 -9.73 6.71
CA GLY A 61 20.47 -9.95 7.92
C GLY A 61 20.83 -8.70 8.74
N ILE A 62 20.69 -7.48 8.23
CA ILE A 62 20.66 -6.21 9.00
C ILE A 62 19.89 -5.17 8.17
N GLY A 63 18.77 -4.60 8.64
CA GLY A 63 18.15 -3.49 7.90
C GLY A 63 16.81 -3.01 8.44
N THR A 64 16.82 -1.84 9.07
CA THR A 64 15.73 -1.27 9.86
C THR A 64 14.80 -0.34 9.07
N TYR A 65 13.52 -0.44 9.41
CA TYR A 65 12.35 0.38 9.09
C TYR A 65 12.53 1.80 8.51
N ARG A 66 11.71 2.10 7.49
CA ARG A 66 11.16 3.44 7.25
C ARG A 66 9.65 3.39 7.45
N LYS A 67 9.16 4.22 8.38
CA LYS A 67 7.81 4.19 8.97
C LYS A 67 6.66 4.60 8.03
N HIS A 68 6.79 4.50 6.72
CA HIS A 68 5.68 4.87 5.82
C HIS A 68 5.35 3.71 4.90
N ASP A 69 4.12 3.21 5.01
CA ASP A 69 3.58 2.22 4.10
C ASP A 69 3.47 2.85 2.70
N ASN A 70 4.38 2.45 1.82
CA ASN A 70 4.39 2.85 0.43
C ASN A 70 3.61 1.83 -0.39
N VAL A 71 2.70 2.33 -1.23
CA VAL A 71 1.97 1.51 -2.19
C VAL A 71 2.52 1.77 -3.58
N ASP A 72 3.09 0.75 -4.20
CA ASP A 72 3.52 0.78 -5.58
C ASP A 72 2.53 0.01 -6.45
N VAL A 73 2.23 0.52 -7.63
CA VAL A 73 1.29 -0.10 -8.57
C VAL A 73 1.95 -0.27 -9.91
N ARG A 74 2.14 -1.52 -10.34
CA ARG A 74 2.63 -1.87 -11.67
C ARG A 74 1.45 -2.07 -12.61
N TYR A 75 1.51 -1.46 -13.80
CA TYR A 75 0.44 -1.50 -14.79
C TYR A 75 1.01 -1.46 -16.22
N VAL A 76 0.20 -1.86 -17.20
CA VAL A 76 0.56 -1.75 -18.62
C VAL A 76 -0.19 -0.59 -19.25
N ARG A 77 0.53 0.26 -19.96
CA ARG A 77 -0.03 1.36 -20.77
C ARG A 77 0.69 1.44 -22.10
N ASP A 78 -0.07 1.45 -23.19
CA ASP A 78 0.46 1.55 -24.56
C ASP A 78 1.54 0.48 -24.85
N GLY A 79 1.34 -0.74 -24.32
CA GLY A 79 2.27 -1.86 -24.46
C GLY A 79 3.54 -1.77 -23.59
N ARG A 80 3.65 -0.76 -22.72
CA ARG A 80 4.79 -0.56 -21.80
C ARG A 80 4.40 -0.86 -20.37
N THR A 81 5.25 -1.58 -19.65
CA THR A 81 5.13 -1.77 -18.21
C THR A 81 5.61 -0.52 -17.48
N LEU A 82 4.74 0.07 -16.69
CA LEU A 82 4.99 1.26 -15.88
C LEU A 82 4.75 0.93 -14.41
N VAL A 83 5.35 1.72 -13.52
CA VAL A 83 5.12 1.63 -12.07
C VAL A 83 4.80 3.02 -11.53
N ALA A 84 3.67 3.13 -10.85
CA ALA A 84 3.32 4.29 -10.04
C ALA A 84 3.86 4.03 -8.62
N HIS A 85 4.81 4.84 -8.19
CA HIS A 85 5.52 4.63 -6.94
C HIS A 85 4.99 5.48 -5.78
N ALA A 86 5.12 4.96 -4.56
CA ALA A 86 4.89 5.69 -3.31
C ALA A 86 3.51 6.39 -3.26
N LEU A 87 2.47 5.70 -3.72
CA LEU A 87 1.11 6.19 -3.60
C LEU A 87 0.73 6.22 -2.12
N ARG A 88 0.22 7.37 -1.67
CA ARG A 88 -0.10 7.61 -0.26
C ARG A 88 -1.43 6.96 0.10
N PRO A 89 -1.48 6.07 1.11
CA PRO A 89 -2.72 5.61 1.68
C PRO A 89 -3.41 6.72 2.47
N GLU A 90 -4.70 6.90 2.22
CA GLU A 90 -5.56 7.74 3.04
C GLU A 90 -6.30 6.86 4.07
N PRO A 91 -6.35 7.30 5.33
CA PRO A 91 -7.04 6.56 6.37
C PRO A 91 -8.56 6.55 6.15
N PRO A 92 -9.28 5.57 6.75
CA PRO A 92 -10.73 5.59 6.79
C PRO A 92 -11.24 6.83 7.54
N PRO A 93 -12.42 7.36 7.17
CA PRO A 93 -13.00 8.49 7.89
C PRO A 93 -13.26 8.07 9.35
N GLY A 94 -12.62 8.77 10.30
CA GLY A 94 -12.70 8.48 11.74
C GLY A 94 -11.42 7.90 12.35
N ALA A 95 -10.48 7.40 11.54
CA ALA A 95 -9.14 7.08 12.03
C ALA A 95 -8.40 8.39 12.29
N LYS A 96 -8.17 8.72 13.57
CA LYS A 96 -7.36 9.86 13.99
C LYS A 96 -6.02 9.75 13.25
N ALA A 97 -5.71 10.71 12.38
CA ALA A 97 -4.39 10.80 11.76
C ALA A 97 -3.39 10.81 12.93
N ALA A 98 -2.66 9.71 13.11
CA ALA A 98 -1.58 9.66 14.08
C ALA A 98 -0.67 10.83 13.70
N ALA A 99 -0.63 11.81 14.59
CA ALA A 99 0.02 13.08 14.37
C ALA A 99 1.43 12.82 13.90
N ALA A 100 1.83 13.49 12.82
CA ALA A 100 3.23 13.78 12.62
C ALA A 100 3.68 14.58 13.85
N ASP A 101 4.32 13.90 14.81
CA ASP A 101 5.03 14.57 15.90
C ASP A 101 6.20 15.35 15.28
N PRO A 102 6.26 16.68 15.47
CA PRO A 102 7.48 17.42 15.25
C PRO A 102 8.35 17.33 16.51
N GLU A 103 9.52 16.69 16.40
CA GLU A 103 10.68 17.03 17.25
C GLU A 103 11.76 17.66 16.37
#